data_AF-A0A418WDF1-F1
#
_entry.id   AF-A0A418WDF1-F1
#
_cell.length_a   1.000
_cell.length_b   1.000
_cell.length_c   1.000
_cell.angle_alpha   90.00
_cell.angle_beta   90.00
_cell.angle_gamma   90.00
#
_symmetry.space_group_name_H-M   'P 1'
#
loop_
_entity.id
_entity.type
_entity.pdbx_description
1 polymer ?
#
loop_
_entity_poly.entity_id
_entity_poly.type
_entity_poly.pdbx_seq_one_letter_code
_entity_poly.pdbx_strand_id
1 'polypeptide(L)'
;MGDRRPRSSRCAPAAGRRANRRRQWRHPDPSRCPGAKLNLDEMDSSLSVIDVASGQIVRQHRLDPALFQLSIRHLVVGRDGTVAFIMQYEGASDELVPLGGLLRPSGEVTLLDMPRDGLADLRNYCGSGAVDAAGETFGMTSPRGGHAAFFRFADGRFLGSVGLSDVCPIAADPAGAGRFYLGGGHGGIERVTPESGSVEALASDLARKSLWDNHMAVAIPA
;
A
#
# COMPACT_ATOMS: atom_id res chain seq x y z
N MET A 1 -42.05 -7.41 -34.47
CA MET A 1 -41.54 -8.24 -33.36
C MET A 1 -40.14 -7.70 -33.04
N GLY A 2 -40.06 -6.79 -32.08
CA GLY A 2 -38.90 -5.91 -31.88
C GLY A 2 -37.81 -6.57 -31.04
N ASP A 3 -36.62 -6.65 -31.64
CA ASP A 3 -35.35 -7.05 -31.06
C ASP A 3 -35.00 -6.16 -29.83
N ARG A 4 -34.93 -6.76 -28.63
CA ARG A 4 -34.44 -6.09 -27.41
C ARG A 4 -33.09 -6.70 -27.04
N ARG A 5 -32.02 -6.12 -27.58
CA ARG A 5 -30.68 -6.28 -26.98
C ARG A 5 -30.63 -5.53 -25.64
N PRO A 6 -30.09 -6.13 -24.56
CA PRO A 6 -29.86 -5.40 -23.33
C PRO A 6 -28.76 -4.36 -23.57
N ARG A 7 -29.05 -3.09 -23.28
CA ARG A 7 -28.04 -2.04 -23.29
C ARG A 7 -27.05 -2.33 -22.17
N SER A 8 -25.89 -2.89 -22.51
CA SER A 8 -24.74 -2.92 -21.60
C SER A 8 -24.38 -1.47 -21.27
N SER A 9 -24.74 -0.99 -20.08
CA SER A 9 -24.20 0.26 -19.56
C SER A 9 -22.73 0.02 -19.23
N ARG A 10 -21.86 0.22 -20.21
CA ARG A 10 -20.41 0.28 -19.98
C ARG A 10 -20.20 1.44 -18.99
N CYS A 11 -19.75 1.14 -17.77
CA CYS A 11 -19.16 2.16 -16.90
C CYS A 11 -17.92 2.64 -17.68
N ALA A 12 -18.06 3.74 -18.42
CA ALA A 12 -16.91 4.41 -19.00
C ALA A 12 -16.08 4.98 -17.83
N PRO A 13 -14.74 5.06 -17.94
CA PRO A 13 -13.96 5.95 -17.11
C PRO A 13 -14.34 7.38 -17.53
N ALA A 14 -15.50 7.83 -17.08
CA ALA A 14 -15.87 9.23 -17.17
C ALA A 14 -15.11 9.92 -16.05
N ALA A 15 -14.41 11.01 -16.37
CA ALA A 15 -14.26 12.12 -15.44
C ALA A 15 -15.55 12.19 -14.60
N GLY A 16 -15.44 11.83 -13.31
CA GLY A 16 -16.54 11.24 -12.53
C GLY A 16 -17.64 12.21 -12.17
N ARG A 17 -18.41 12.69 -13.14
CA ARG A 17 -19.29 13.84 -12.97
C ARG A 17 -20.52 13.75 -13.87
N ARG A 18 -21.62 13.19 -13.35
CA ARG A 18 -22.97 13.60 -13.79
C ARG A 18 -23.50 14.63 -12.80
N ALA A 19 -23.49 15.89 -13.19
CA ALA A 19 -24.17 16.94 -12.45
C ALA A 19 -25.70 16.68 -12.48
N ASN A 20 -26.32 16.63 -11.30
CA ASN A 20 -27.75 16.96 -11.18
C ASN A 20 -27.97 18.37 -11.77
N ARG A 21 -29.18 18.71 -12.25
CA ARG A 21 -29.63 20.09 -12.60
C ARG A 21 -29.26 21.17 -11.56
N ARG A 22 -28.83 20.77 -10.35
CA ARG A 22 -28.35 21.62 -9.25
C ARG A 22 -26.81 21.61 -9.00
N ARG A 23 -25.97 21.09 -9.90
CA ARG A 23 -24.49 20.99 -9.71
C ARG A 23 -24.05 20.29 -8.41
N GLN A 24 -24.84 19.34 -7.91
CA GLN A 24 -24.40 18.44 -6.83
C GLN A 24 -23.78 17.18 -7.42
N TRP A 25 -22.55 16.90 -7.03
CA TRP A 25 -21.84 15.65 -7.32
C TRP A 25 -22.41 14.54 -6.45
N ARG A 26 -22.81 13.42 -7.06
CA ARG A 26 -23.22 12.21 -6.33
C ARG A 26 -22.19 11.11 -6.58
N HIS A 27 -21.82 10.41 -5.52
CA HIS A 27 -21.08 9.16 -5.64
C HIS A 27 -21.87 8.20 -6.56
N PRO A 28 -21.22 7.47 -7.48
CA PRO A 28 -21.89 6.45 -8.26
C PRO A 28 -22.51 5.41 -7.34
N ASP A 29 -23.66 4.87 -7.77
CA ASP A 29 -24.35 3.77 -7.11
C ASP A 29 -23.41 2.55 -7.02
N PRO A 30 -22.99 2.13 -5.81
CA PRO A 30 -22.06 1.01 -5.62
C PRO A 30 -22.62 -0.31 -6.17
N SER A 31 -23.94 -0.45 -6.29
CA SER A 31 -24.57 -1.63 -6.90
C SER A 31 -24.43 -1.68 -8.42
N ARG A 32 -24.13 -0.53 -9.06
CA ARG A 32 -24.02 -0.39 -10.52
C ARG A 32 -22.59 -0.30 -11.01
N CYS A 33 -21.72 0.39 -10.28
CA CYS A 33 -20.30 0.45 -10.60
C CYS A 33 -19.47 0.26 -9.31
N PRO A 34 -19.46 -0.95 -8.72
CA PRO A 34 -18.63 -1.26 -7.56
C PRO A 34 -17.15 -1.05 -7.90
N GLY A 35 -16.41 -0.41 -7.00
CA GLY A 35 -14.98 -0.12 -7.21
C GLY A 35 -14.66 0.95 -8.25
N ALA A 36 -15.66 1.70 -8.73
CA ALA A 36 -15.41 2.83 -9.64
C ALA A 36 -14.56 3.90 -8.95
N LYS A 37 -13.40 4.18 -9.54
CA LYS A 37 -12.49 5.23 -9.09
C LYS A 37 -12.98 6.59 -9.60
N LEU A 38 -12.89 7.61 -8.74
CA LEU A 38 -13.40 8.95 -9.01
C LEU A 38 -12.29 9.97 -8.89
N ASN A 39 -12.43 11.09 -9.61
CA ASN A 39 -11.53 12.25 -9.54
C ASN A 39 -10.05 11.91 -9.78
N LEU A 40 -9.77 10.95 -10.67
CA LEU A 40 -8.39 10.55 -10.98
C LEU A 40 -7.57 11.70 -11.57
N ASP A 41 -8.24 12.61 -12.26
CA ASP A 41 -7.71 13.84 -12.86
C ASP A 41 -7.49 14.98 -11.85
N GLU A 42 -7.99 14.84 -10.62
CA GLU A 42 -7.92 15.85 -9.57
C GLU A 42 -7.36 15.30 -8.25
N MET A 43 -6.61 14.20 -8.32
CA MET A 43 -5.96 13.64 -7.14
C MET A 43 -4.97 14.65 -6.54
N ASP A 44 -5.08 14.87 -5.23
CA ASP A 44 -4.21 15.74 -4.44
C ASP A 44 -3.84 15.04 -3.13
N SER A 45 -3.05 13.96 -3.22
CA SER A 45 -2.63 13.21 -2.03
C SER A 45 -1.59 13.97 -1.23
N SER A 46 -1.75 14.01 0.10
CA SER A 46 -0.82 14.72 1.00
C SER A 46 -0.61 13.97 2.31
N LEU A 47 0.57 14.13 2.92
CA LEU A 47 0.86 13.73 4.29
C LEU A 47 0.74 14.94 5.20
N SER A 48 -0.22 14.93 6.12
CA SER A 48 -0.43 16.02 7.07
C SER A 48 -0.03 15.59 8.48
N VAL A 49 0.79 16.42 9.13
CA VAL A 49 1.10 16.31 10.56
C VAL A 49 0.14 17.24 11.30
N ILE A 50 -0.67 16.68 12.19
CA ILE A 50 -1.71 17.40 12.92
C ILE A 50 -1.34 17.41 14.39
N ASP A 51 -1.40 18.59 15.02
CA ASP A 51 -1.33 18.69 16.47
C ASP A 51 -2.63 18.17 17.08
N VAL A 52 -2.54 17.12 17.90
CA VAL A 52 -3.73 16.41 18.41
C VAL A 52 -4.53 17.28 19.40
N ALA A 53 -3.87 18.20 20.12
CA ALA A 53 -4.53 19.04 21.12
C ALA A 53 -5.37 20.16 20.48
N SER A 54 -4.84 20.83 19.46
CA SER A 54 -5.47 21.98 18.79
C SER A 54 -6.19 21.62 17.49
N GLY A 55 -5.91 20.46 16.91
CA GLY A 55 -6.41 20.04 15.60
C GLY A 55 -5.78 20.78 14.42
N GLN A 56 -4.75 21.61 14.66
CA GLN A 56 -4.10 22.38 13.60
C GLN A 56 -3.15 21.52 12.78
N ILE A 57 -3.11 21.76 11.46
CA ILE A 57 -2.09 21.18 10.58
C ILE A 57 -0.78 21.93 10.83
N VAL A 58 0.19 21.22 11.40
CA VAL A 58 1.53 21.75 11.69
C VAL A 58 2.41 21.73 10.44
N ARG A 59 2.31 20.67 9.65
CA ARG A 59 3.01 20.51 8.36
C ARG A 59 2.15 19.71 7.40
N GLN A 60 2.29 19.99 6.11
CA GLN A 60 1.68 19.21 5.04
C GLN A 60 2.69 19.02 3.92
N HIS A 61 2.87 17.77 3.49
CA HIS A 61 3.76 17.39 2.42
C HIS A 61 2.94 16.87 1.24
N ARG A 62 3.33 17.29 0.03
CA ARG A 62 2.85 16.75 -1.23
C ARG A 62 4.06 16.25 -2.01
N LEU A 63 3.86 15.22 -2.82
CA LEU A 63 4.89 14.73 -3.73
C LEU A 63 5.02 15.67 -4.94
N ASP A 64 5.99 15.39 -5.80
CA ASP A 64 6.13 16.07 -7.08
C ASP A 64 4.80 16.06 -7.85
N PRO A 65 4.34 17.19 -8.42
CA PRO A 65 3.11 17.26 -9.19
C PRO A 65 3.02 16.25 -10.34
N ALA A 66 4.14 15.79 -10.90
CA ALA A 66 4.16 14.72 -11.90
C ALA A 66 3.65 13.38 -11.35
N LEU A 67 3.67 13.20 -10.04
CA LEU A 67 3.22 12.00 -9.32
C LEU A 67 1.82 12.16 -8.72
N PHE A 68 1.01 13.13 -9.16
CA PHE A 68 -0.29 13.44 -8.56
C PHE A 68 -1.27 12.25 -8.50
N GLN A 69 -1.14 11.28 -9.41
CA GLN A 69 -1.96 10.05 -9.42
C GLN A 69 -1.48 8.97 -8.43
N LEU A 70 -0.46 9.25 -7.62
CA LEU A 70 -0.15 8.43 -6.43
C LEU A 70 -1.14 8.75 -5.32
N SER A 71 -1.80 7.71 -4.82
CA SER A 71 -2.60 7.77 -3.61
C SER A 71 -1.80 7.18 -2.45
N ILE A 72 -1.54 7.96 -1.42
CA ILE A 72 -0.97 7.48 -0.15
C ILE A 72 -2.07 6.75 0.63
N ARG A 73 -1.81 5.49 1.03
CA ARG A 73 -2.82 4.57 1.57
C ARG A 73 -2.47 3.98 2.93
N HIS A 74 -1.19 3.70 3.17
CA HIS A 74 -0.74 3.09 4.43
C HIS A 74 0.44 3.85 5.00
N LEU A 75 0.48 3.95 6.32
CA LEU A 75 1.52 4.62 7.07
C LEU A 75 2.08 3.67 8.11
N VAL A 76 3.40 3.68 8.28
CA VAL A 76 4.12 2.96 9.33
C VAL A 76 5.03 3.95 10.02
N VAL A 77 4.86 4.11 11.33
CA VAL A 77 5.64 5.05 12.13
C VAL A 77 6.77 4.28 12.82
N GLY A 78 8.01 4.64 12.49
CA GLY A 78 9.21 4.13 13.14
C GLY A 78 9.42 4.74 14.53
N ARG A 79 10.29 4.11 15.32
CA ARG A 79 10.61 4.56 16.69
C ARG A 79 11.29 5.94 16.75
N ASP A 80 11.99 6.31 15.68
CA ASP A 80 12.65 7.61 15.51
C ASP A 80 11.70 8.71 15.01
N GLY A 81 10.42 8.39 14.80
CA GLY A 81 9.43 9.30 14.22
C GLY A 81 9.48 9.40 12.70
N THR A 82 10.34 8.64 12.02
CA THR A 82 10.25 8.48 10.56
C THR A 82 8.93 7.79 10.20
N VAL A 83 8.24 8.30 9.19
CA VAL A 83 7.03 7.71 8.65
C VAL A 83 7.33 7.06 7.31
N ALA A 84 7.25 5.74 7.21
CA ALA A 84 7.12 5.06 5.93
C ALA A 84 5.69 5.23 5.43
N PHE A 85 5.55 5.62 4.17
CA PHE A 85 4.25 5.72 3.50
C PHE A 85 4.24 4.85 2.25
N ILE A 86 3.09 4.24 2.00
CA ILE A 86 2.88 3.27 0.91
C ILE A 86 1.75 3.76 0.04
N MET A 87 1.92 3.55 -1.26
CA MET A 87 1.09 4.17 -2.28
C MET A 87 0.51 3.17 -3.27
N GLN A 88 -0.52 3.63 -3.94
CA GLN A 88 -1.13 2.98 -5.10
C GLN A 88 -1.16 4.00 -6.23
N TYR A 89 -0.78 3.58 -7.43
CA TYR A 89 -0.77 4.45 -8.58
C TYR A 89 -2.01 4.25 -9.44
N GLU A 90 -2.63 5.37 -9.83
CA GLU A 90 -3.89 5.42 -10.56
C GLU A 90 -3.75 5.91 -12.00
N GLY A 91 -2.51 6.09 -12.46
CA GLY A 91 -2.18 6.40 -13.85
C GLY A 91 -2.08 5.17 -14.74
N ALA A 92 -1.24 5.24 -15.76
CA ALA A 92 -1.12 4.16 -16.73
C ALA A 92 -0.47 2.92 -16.09
N SER A 93 -0.90 1.72 -16.53
CA SER A 93 -0.43 0.46 -15.92
C SER A 93 1.03 0.12 -16.24
N ASP A 94 1.59 0.74 -17.27
CA ASP A 94 2.96 0.56 -17.76
C ASP A 94 3.93 1.65 -17.26
N GLU A 95 3.42 2.68 -16.58
CA GLU A 95 4.26 3.67 -15.91
C GLU A 95 4.85 3.10 -14.62
N LEU A 96 6.16 3.26 -14.48
CA LEU A 96 6.90 2.81 -13.31
C LEU A 96 7.19 4.00 -12.41
N VAL A 97 6.43 4.10 -11.32
CA VAL A 97 6.56 5.16 -10.32
C VAL A 97 6.84 4.57 -8.94
N PRO A 98 7.54 5.27 -8.03
CA PRO A 98 7.78 4.79 -6.68
C PRO A 98 6.46 4.53 -5.93
N LEU A 99 6.31 3.35 -5.34
CA LEU A 99 5.12 2.94 -4.59
C LEU A 99 5.28 3.02 -3.06
N GLY A 100 6.41 3.56 -2.60
CA GLY A 100 6.65 3.85 -1.20
C GLY A 100 7.63 5.00 -1.01
N GLY A 101 7.68 5.53 0.21
CA GLY A 101 8.59 6.60 0.59
C GLY A 101 8.76 6.72 2.10
N LEU A 102 9.74 7.50 2.51
CA LEU A 102 10.06 7.81 3.90
C LEU A 102 9.94 9.31 4.11
N LEU A 103 9.22 9.72 5.15
CA LEU A 103 9.13 11.09 5.65
C LEU A 103 9.87 11.16 6.99
N ARG A 104 10.97 11.91 7.03
CA ARG A 104 11.77 12.10 8.25
C ARG A 104 11.13 13.14 9.18
N PRO A 105 11.44 13.11 10.49
CA PRO A 105 11.02 14.17 11.41
C PRO A 105 11.48 15.58 10.98
N SER A 106 12.61 15.67 10.26
CA SER A 106 13.13 16.91 9.67
C SER A 106 12.23 17.49 8.56
N GLY A 107 11.30 16.68 8.02
CA GLY A 107 10.46 17.03 6.87
C GLY A 107 11.01 16.57 5.52
N GLU A 108 12.19 15.94 5.50
CA GLU A 108 12.77 15.35 4.30
C GLU A 108 11.93 14.16 3.81
N VAL A 109 11.64 14.13 2.51
CA VAL A 109 10.92 13.03 1.86
C VAL A 109 11.87 12.30 0.91
N THR A 110 11.99 10.99 1.06
CA THR A 110 12.76 10.11 0.18
C THR A 110 11.81 9.09 -0.45
N LEU A 111 11.70 9.07 -1.78
CA LEU A 111 10.97 8.02 -2.48
C LEU A 111 11.82 6.75 -2.59
N LEU A 112 11.19 5.59 -2.44
CA LEU A 112 11.87 4.30 -2.47
C LEU A 112 12.08 3.85 -3.92
N ASP A 113 13.34 3.69 -4.31
CA ASP A 113 13.72 3.15 -5.60
C ASP A 113 14.02 1.65 -5.51
N MET A 114 13.74 0.91 -6.58
CA MET A 114 13.98 -0.53 -6.69
C MET A 114 14.15 -0.95 -8.16
N PRO A 115 14.72 -2.14 -8.45
CA PRO A 115 14.88 -2.61 -9.83
C PRO A 115 13.58 -2.56 -10.63
N ARG A 116 13.67 -2.09 -11.89
CA ARG A 116 12.51 -1.84 -12.75
C ARG A 116 11.59 -3.06 -12.90
N ASP A 117 12.16 -4.25 -13.06
CA ASP A 117 11.38 -5.49 -13.20
C ASP A 117 10.58 -5.77 -11.92
N GLY A 118 11.23 -5.65 -10.75
CA GLY A 118 10.56 -5.81 -9.47
C GLY A 118 9.50 -4.74 -9.21
N LEU A 119 9.71 -3.50 -9.67
CA LEU A 119 8.72 -2.43 -9.57
C LEU A 119 7.49 -2.71 -10.46
N ALA A 120 7.72 -3.19 -11.68
CA ALA A 120 6.66 -3.58 -12.60
C ALA A 120 5.79 -4.71 -12.01
N ASP A 121 6.43 -5.66 -11.32
CA ASP A 121 5.75 -6.76 -10.65
C ASP A 121 4.81 -6.30 -9.52
N LEU A 122 5.01 -5.12 -8.92
CA LEU A 122 4.10 -4.59 -7.90
C LEU A 122 2.74 -4.13 -8.45
N ARG A 123 2.59 -4.05 -9.79
CA ARG A 123 1.34 -3.73 -10.50
C ARG A 123 0.61 -2.50 -9.95
N ASN A 124 1.38 -1.44 -9.68
CA ASN A 124 0.88 -0.15 -9.20
C ASN A 124 0.10 -0.23 -7.89
N TYR A 125 0.30 -1.28 -7.09
CA TYR A 125 -0.50 -1.53 -5.91
C TYR A 125 0.34 -2.12 -4.77
N CYS A 126 0.59 -1.32 -3.74
CA CYS A 126 1.07 -1.82 -2.46
C CYS A 126 -0.03 -1.64 -1.39
N GLY A 127 -0.20 -2.66 -0.55
CA GLY A 127 -1.35 -2.80 0.36
C GLY A 127 -1.01 -2.80 1.85
N SER A 128 0.23 -3.05 2.23
CA SER A 128 0.59 -3.08 3.65
C SER A 128 2.08 -2.84 3.86
N GLY A 129 2.47 -2.55 5.10
CA GLY A 129 3.86 -2.33 5.46
C GLY A 129 4.14 -2.52 6.93
N ALA A 130 5.39 -2.82 7.25
CA ALA A 130 5.89 -2.90 8.62
C ALA A 130 7.37 -2.52 8.65
N VAL A 131 7.80 -1.95 9.78
CA VAL A 131 9.21 -1.84 10.14
C VAL A 131 9.54 -2.99 11.08
N ASP A 132 10.68 -3.63 10.90
CA ASP A 132 11.12 -4.76 11.71
C ASP A 132 11.31 -4.41 13.20
N ALA A 133 11.55 -5.43 14.02
CA ALA A 133 11.66 -5.26 15.47
C ALA A 133 12.85 -4.37 15.91
N ALA A 134 13.89 -4.27 15.06
CA ALA A 134 15.07 -3.45 15.32
C ALA A 134 14.90 -1.99 14.84
N GLY A 135 13.97 -1.71 13.92
CA GLY A 135 13.83 -0.36 13.34
C GLY A 135 14.74 -0.11 12.14
N GLU A 136 15.29 -1.16 11.54
CA GLU A 136 16.35 -1.08 10.53
C GLU A 136 15.85 -1.42 9.12
N THR A 137 14.81 -2.24 9.02
CA THR A 137 14.26 -2.71 7.75
C THR A 137 12.78 -2.38 7.65
N PHE A 138 12.38 -1.75 6.55
CA PHE A 138 10.99 -1.54 6.16
C PHE A 138 10.61 -2.53 5.07
N GLY A 139 9.51 -3.24 5.27
CA GLY A 139 8.89 -4.09 4.26
C GLY A 139 7.55 -3.51 3.80
N MET A 140 7.26 -3.63 2.51
CA MET A 140 5.95 -3.36 1.93
C MET A 140 5.51 -4.50 1.02
N THR A 141 4.20 -4.73 0.93
CA THR A 141 3.61 -5.87 0.20
C THR A 141 2.72 -5.41 -0.94
N SER A 142 2.66 -6.22 -1.99
CA SER A 142 1.78 -6.07 -3.13
C SER A 142 0.99 -7.38 -3.34
N PRO A 143 -0.30 -7.44 -2.95
CA PRO A 143 -1.11 -8.63 -3.21
C PRO A 143 -1.36 -8.86 -4.70
N ARG A 144 -1.51 -7.77 -5.47
CA ARG A 144 -1.72 -7.85 -6.92
C ARG A 144 -0.49 -8.33 -7.67
N GLY A 145 0.68 -7.97 -7.17
CA GLY A 145 1.96 -8.42 -7.67
C GLY A 145 2.36 -9.80 -7.18
N GLY A 146 1.95 -10.16 -5.96
CA GLY A 146 2.43 -11.36 -5.29
C GLY A 146 3.87 -11.21 -4.78
N HIS A 147 4.23 -10.01 -4.30
CA HIS A 147 5.58 -9.71 -3.83
C HIS A 147 5.60 -8.90 -2.55
N ALA A 148 6.61 -9.16 -1.70
CA ALA A 148 7.06 -8.26 -0.64
C ALA A 148 8.41 -7.67 -1.02
N ALA A 149 8.59 -6.35 -0.86
CA ALA A 149 9.83 -5.63 -1.12
C ALA A 149 10.36 -5.03 0.18
N PHE A 150 11.67 -5.07 0.36
CA PHE A 150 12.33 -4.68 1.60
C PHE A 150 13.39 -3.61 1.37
N PHE A 151 13.47 -2.66 2.28
CA PHE A 151 14.30 -1.46 2.18
C PHE A 151 14.97 -1.19 3.53
N ARG A 152 16.20 -0.68 3.49
CA ARG A 152 16.85 -0.14 4.69
C ARG A 152 16.08 1.10 5.13
N PHE A 153 15.59 1.08 6.36
CA PHE A 153 14.74 2.15 6.89
C PHE A 153 15.49 3.47 7.11
N ALA A 154 16.82 3.41 7.25
CA ALA A 154 17.68 4.58 7.44
C ALA A 154 17.79 5.49 6.21
N ASP A 155 17.63 4.97 4.99
CA ASP A 155 17.85 5.74 3.75
C ASP A 155 17.03 5.28 2.54
N GLY A 156 16.20 4.25 2.69
CA GLY A 156 15.36 3.74 1.62
C GLY A 156 16.08 2.84 0.61
N ARG A 157 17.33 2.42 0.87
CA ARG A 157 18.06 1.52 -0.03
C ARG A 157 17.34 0.17 -0.15
N PHE A 158 17.03 -0.25 -1.37
CA PHE A 158 16.46 -1.58 -1.64
C PHE A 158 17.39 -2.71 -1.15
N LEU A 159 16.80 -3.69 -0.46
CA LEU A 159 17.49 -4.84 0.12
C LEU A 159 17.15 -6.16 -0.59
N GLY A 160 15.98 -6.25 -1.22
CA GLY A 160 15.53 -7.45 -1.90
C GLY A 160 14.01 -7.57 -1.91
N SER A 161 13.52 -8.65 -2.53
CA SER A 161 12.10 -8.98 -2.56
C SER A 161 11.89 -10.48 -2.40
N VAL A 162 10.68 -10.84 -1.97
CA VAL A 162 10.22 -12.22 -1.84
C VAL A 162 8.91 -12.36 -2.61
N GLY A 163 8.81 -13.39 -3.45
CA GLY A 163 7.57 -13.76 -4.12
C GLY A 163 6.68 -14.56 -3.18
N LEU A 164 5.45 -14.09 -2.98
CA LEU A 164 4.42 -14.78 -2.20
C LEU A 164 3.04 -14.39 -2.75
N SER A 165 2.30 -15.37 -3.27
CA SER A 165 1.05 -15.13 -3.97
C SER A 165 -0.02 -14.53 -3.06
N ASP A 166 -0.64 -13.42 -3.49
CA ASP A 166 -1.66 -12.69 -2.72
C ASP A 166 -1.18 -12.23 -1.33
N VAL A 167 0.13 -11.97 -1.20
CA VAL A 167 0.71 -11.43 0.04
C VAL A 167 0.22 -10.02 0.30
N CYS A 168 -0.32 -9.79 1.49
CA CYS A 168 -0.78 -8.46 1.87
C CYS A 168 -0.41 -8.10 3.30
N PRO A 169 -1.00 -8.68 4.37
CA PRO A 169 -0.54 -8.34 5.71
C PRO A 169 0.95 -8.63 5.91
N ILE A 170 1.60 -7.71 6.58
CA ILE A 170 2.98 -7.84 7.04
C ILE A 170 3.07 -7.33 8.48
N ALA A 171 3.82 -8.04 9.32
CA ALA A 171 4.12 -7.62 10.67
C ALA A 171 5.57 -7.93 11.02
N ALA A 172 6.16 -7.15 11.93
CA ALA A 172 7.47 -7.48 12.47
C ALA A 172 7.41 -8.75 13.32
N ASP A 173 8.39 -9.63 13.16
CA ASP A 173 8.59 -10.74 14.07
C ASP A 173 9.41 -10.25 15.28
N PRO A 174 8.86 -10.22 16.50
CA PRO A 174 9.57 -9.70 17.67
C PRO A 174 10.78 -10.56 18.07
N ALA A 175 10.91 -11.77 17.53
CA ALA A 175 11.99 -12.69 17.89
C ALA A 175 13.35 -12.35 17.24
N GLY A 176 13.43 -11.37 16.33
CA GLY A 176 14.73 -10.90 15.83
C GLY A 176 14.67 -9.78 14.78
N ALA A 177 15.80 -9.11 14.60
CA ALA A 177 16.00 -8.10 13.56
C ALA A 177 15.83 -8.71 12.15
N GLY A 178 15.35 -7.91 11.21
CA GLY A 178 15.17 -8.31 9.81
C GLY A 178 14.15 -9.43 9.59
N ARG A 179 13.31 -9.74 10.58
CA ARG A 179 12.32 -10.82 10.48
C ARG A 179 10.90 -10.29 10.42
N PHE A 180 10.11 -10.88 9.55
CA PHE A 180 8.72 -10.51 9.29
C PHE A 180 7.82 -11.73 9.27
N TYR A 181 6.56 -11.52 9.64
CA TYR A 181 5.46 -12.38 9.28
C TYR A 181 4.74 -11.79 8.07
N LEU A 182 4.49 -12.61 7.07
CA LEU A 182 3.68 -12.31 5.90
C LEU A 182 2.48 -13.25 5.91
N GLY A 183 1.36 -12.80 5.36
CA GLY A 183 0.21 -13.66 5.08
C GLY A 183 -0.52 -13.21 3.83
N GLY A 184 -1.54 -13.97 3.43
CA GLY A 184 -2.33 -13.67 2.24
C GLY A 184 -3.70 -14.33 2.22
N GLY A 185 -4.49 -14.02 1.20
CA GLY A 185 -5.85 -14.52 1.03
C GLY A 185 -5.95 -15.98 0.59
N HIS A 186 -4.83 -16.61 0.24
CA HIS A 186 -4.73 -18.06 0.04
C HIS A 186 -4.57 -18.86 1.33
N GLY A 187 -4.45 -18.16 2.46
CA GLY A 187 -4.16 -18.74 3.77
C GLY A 187 -2.68 -19.02 3.98
N GLY A 188 -2.28 -19.21 5.23
CA GLY A 188 -0.87 -19.33 5.60
C GLY A 188 -0.33 -18.07 6.28
N ILE A 189 0.72 -18.27 7.07
CA ILE A 189 1.61 -17.20 7.53
C ILE A 189 3.03 -17.70 7.31
N GLU A 190 3.82 -16.92 6.58
CA GLU A 190 5.22 -17.18 6.31
C GLU A 190 6.08 -16.25 7.17
N ARG A 191 7.09 -16.83 7.81
CA ARG A 191 8.19 -16.07 8.39
C ARG A 191 9.25 -15.82 7.32
N VAL A 192 9.60 -14.56 7.13
CA VAL A 192 10.56 -14.12 6.11
C VAL A 192 11.75 -13.41 6.75
N THR A 193 12.95 -13.73 6.28
CA THR A 193 14.21 -13.01 6.59
C THR A 193 14.83 -12.54 5.27
N PRO A 194 14.64 -11.28 4.85
CA PRO A 194 15.02 -10.81 3.53
C PRO A 194 16.51 -10.93 3.22
N GLU A 195 17.37 -10.69 4.22
CA GLU A 195 18.83 -10.74 4.05
C GLU A 195 19.34 -12.14 3.66
N SER A 196 18.74 -13.19 4.23
CA SER A 196 19.09 -14.58 3.91
C SER A 196 18.21 -15.20 2.82
N GLY A 197 17.15 -14.51 2.38
CA GLY A 197 16.13 -15.05 1.49
C GLY A 197 15.29 -16.18 2.11
N SER A 198 15.37 -16.38 3.42
CA SER A 198 14.66 -17.47 4.10
C SER A 198 13.16 -17.21 4.15
N VAL A 199 12.36 -18.21 3.77
CA VAL A 199 10.90 -18.22 3.85
C VAL A 199 10.47 -19.53 4.51
N GLU A 200 9.76 -19.42 5.63
CA GLU A 200 9.32 -20.58 6.41
C GLU A 200 7.84 -20.46 6.77
N ALA A 201 7.04 -21.44 6.35
CA ALA A 201 5.63 -21.49 6.75
C ALA A 201 5.49 -21.82 8.25
N LEU A 202 4.71 -21.03 8.98
CA LEU A 202 4.42 -21.30 10.37
C LEU A 202 3.54 -22.56 10.51
N ALA A 203 3.95 -23.46 11.40
CA ALA A 203 3.31 -24.77 11.55
C ALA A 203 1.97 -24.75 12.31
N SER A 204 1.59 -23.64 12.94
CA SER A 204 0.38 -23.60 13.75
C SER A 204 -0.88 -23.76 12.89
N ASP A 205 -1.91 -24.39 13.45
CA ASP A 205 -3.18 -24.59 12.74
C ASP A 205 -3.86 -23.27 12.38
N LEU A 206 -3.75 -22.27 13.26
CA LEU A 206 -4.22 -20.91 12.98
C LEU A 206 -3.47 -20.32 11.79
N ALA A 207 -2.14 -20.38 11.80
CA ALA A 207 -1.34 -19.84 10.69
C ALA A 207 -1.69 -20.51 9.36
N ARG A 208 -1.85 -21.83 9.33
CA ARG A 208 -2.12 -22.58 8.08
C ARG A 208 -3.53 -22.39 7.52
N LYS A 209 -4.53 -22.14 8.38
CA LYS A 209 -5.96 -22.13 7.98
C LYS A 209 -6.54 -20.73 7.90
N SER A 210 -5.96 -19.74 8.57
CA SER A 210 -6.46 -18.38 8.56
C SER A 210 -6.24 -17.74 7.19
N LEU A 211 -7.31 -17.18 6.64
CA LEU A 211 -7.26 -16.30 5.49
C LEU A 211 -7.05 -14.88 5.99
N TRP A 212 -6.13 -14.17 5.35
CA TRP A 212 -5.82 -12.79 5.74
C TRP A 212 -6.08 -11.83 4.59
N ASP A 213 -6.47 -10.60 4.92
CA ASP A 213 -6.75 -9.56 3.93
C ASP A 213 -5.66 -8.48 3.88
N ASN A 214 -5.55 -7.60 4.87
CA ASN A 214 -4.82 -6.34 4.71
C ASN A 214 -3.84 -6.06 5.85
N HIS A 215 -4.29 -6.22 7.10
CA HIS A 215 -3.50 -5.83 8.27
C HIS A 215 -3.26 -6.98 9.22
N MET A 216 -2.04 -7.05 9.74
CA MET A 216 -1.63 -7.97 10.79
C MET A 216 -0.85 -7.18 11.84
N ALA A 217 -1.08 -7.50 13.11
CA ALA A 217 -0.30 -6.98 14.22
C ALA A 217 0.03 -8.15 15.15
N VAL A 218 1.27 -8.19 15.64
CA VAL A 218 1.68 -9.17 16.64
C VAL A 218 1.34 -8.61 18.02
N ALA A 219 0.47 -9.31 18.75
CA ALA A 219 0.25 -9.02 20.16
C ALA A 219 1.36 -9.69 20.98
N ILE A 220 2.12 -8.89 21.73
CA ILE A 220 3.06 -9.40 22.73
C ILE A 220 2.31 -9.40 24.06
N PRO A 221 2.13 -10.55 24.73
CA PRO A 221 1.51 -10.60 26.05
C PRO A 221 2.31 -9.74 27.04
N ALA A 222 1.59 -9.01 27.90
CA ALA A 222 2.18 -8.24 28.99
C ALA A 222 2.82 -9.14 30.06
#